data_AF-A0A511Z877-F1
#
_entry.id   AF-A0A511Z877-F1
#
_cell.length_a   1.000
_cell.length_b   1.000
_cell.length_c   1.000
_cell.angle_alpha   90.00
_cell.angle_beta   90.00
_cell.angle_gamma   90.00
#
_symmetry.space_group_name_H-M   'P 1'
#
loop_
_entity.id
_entity.type
_entity.pdbx_description
1 polymer ?
#
loop_
_entity_poly.entity_id
_entity_poly.type
_entity_poly.pdbx_seq_one_letter_code
_entity_poly.pdbx_strand_id
1 'polypeptide(L)'
;MGTITLSHALIENFIKIRFDTHDNIGSGPISLPAEELHTSSTWYTFDTPEGWKESDLTDALTGAAYAIQSFIPLFVRCDRTDIHVVPQVKAIHTGKPTIFIYDSYPGGIGLSEKIFSRWEDLLEKAAEHVKNCRCENGCPVCIGAQEEGVRMKKDVFTLLQTLIGGTTDVL
;
A
#
# COMPACT_ATOMS: atom_id res chain seq x y z
N MET A 1 -15.90 0.65 -3.67
CA MET A 1 -15.33 0.21 -4.96
C MET A 1 -15.60 1.27 -6.00
N GLY A 2 -14.67 1.52 -6.91
CA GLY A 2 -14.85 2.46 -8.01
C GLY A 2 -13.63 2.49 -8.94
N THR A 3 -13.71 3.32 -9.97
CA THR A 3 -12.58 3.57 -10.88
C THR A 3 -11.66 4.61 -10.26
N ILE A 4 -10.36 4.39 -10.32
CA ILE A 4 -9.34 5.39 -9.96
C ILE A 4 -8.46 5.69 -11.17
N THR A 5 -7.88 6.88 -11.15
CA THR A 5 -6.78 7.26 -12.04
C THR A 5 -5.51 7.32 -11.22
N LEU A 6 -4.53 6.53 -11.59
CA LEU A 6 -3.19 6.56 -11.04
C LEU A 6 -2.33 7.39 -11.98
N SER A 7 -1.84 8.53 -11.53
CA SER A 7 -0.90 9.34 -12.30
C SER A 7 0.50 9.11 -11.74
N HIS A 8 1.42 8.60 -12.56
CA HIS A 8 2.83 8.56 -12.21
C HIS A 8 3.37 9.99 -12.03
N ALA A 9 4.33 10.15 -11.12
CA ALA A 9 4.96 11.45 -10.89
C ALA A 9 5.60 11.97 -12.19
N LEU A 10 5.47 13.27 -12.44
CA LEU A 10 6.12 13.94 -13.57
C LEU A 10 7.63 13.75 -13.46
N ILE A 11 8.21 13.15 -14.50
CA ILE A 11 9.66 12.99 -14.62
C ILE A 11 10.20 14.30 -15.22
N GLU A 12 10.72 15.17 -14.35
CA GLU A 12 11.18 16.49 -14.76
C GLU A 12 12.66 16.55 -15.14
N ASN A 13 13.48 15.60 -14.66
CA ASN A 13 14.93 15.63 -14.86
C ASN A 13 15.52 14.22 -14.94
N PHE A 14 16.70 14.12 -15.58
CA PHE A 14 17.59 12.98 -15.48
C PHE A 14 18.97 13.41 -14.99
N ILE A 15 19.69 12.47 -14.39
CA ILE A 15 21.11 12.63 -14.04
C ILE A 15 21.98 11.80 -14.97
N LYS A 16 23.16 12.32 -15.30
CA LYS A 16 24.20 11.63 -16.07
C LYS A 16 25.22 11.11 -15.07
N ILE A 17 25.39 9.79 -15.04
CA ILE A 17 26.36 9.13 -14.15
C ILE A 17 27.51 8.59 -15.01
N ARG A 18 28.76 8.88 -14.61
CA ARG A 18 29.93 8.31 -15.29
C ARG A 18 29.98 6.80 -15.04
N PHE A 19 30.10 6.01 -16.11
CA PHE A 19 30.03 4.55 -16.02
C PHE A 19 31.05 3.93 -15.06
N ASP A 20 32.31 4.38 -15.10
CA ASP A 20 33.37 3.74 -14.30
C ASP A 20 33.34 4.18 -12.82
N THR A 21 33.22 5.48 -12.58
CA THR A 21 33.37 6.05 -11.22
C THR A 21 32.05 6.22 -10.48
N HIS A 22 30.92 6.09 -11.18
CA HIS A 22 29.58 6.35 -10.65
C HIS A 22 29.39 7.79 -10.13
N ASP A 23 30.25 8.73 -10.55
CA ASP A 23 30.10 10.13 -10.20
C ASP A 23 29.00 10.80 -11.03
N ASN A 24 28.26 11.72 -10.41
CA ASN A 24 27.35 12.60 -11.12
C ASN A 24 28.15 13.59 -11.99
N ILE A 25 27.96 13.51 -13.31
CA ILE A 25 28.64 14.35 -14.31
C ILE A 25 27.70 15.38 -14.95
N GLY A 26 26.46 15.48 -14.47
CA GLY A 26 25.49 16.49 -14.90
C GLY A 26 24.05 16.03 -14.79
N SER A 27 23.14 16.91 -15.19
CA SER A 27 21.70 16.63 -15.29
C SER A 27 21.10 17.35 -16.51
N GLY A 28 19.86 17.02 -16.84
CA GLY A 28 19.10 17.73 -17.85
C GLY A 28 17.59 17.55 -17.67
N PRO A 29 16.77 18.48 -18.20
CA PRO A 29 15.33 18.40 -18.06
C PRO A 29 14.73 17.33 -18.97
N ILE A 30 13.62 16.76 -18.53
CA ILE A 30 12.73 15.89 -19.31
C ILE A 30 11.37 16.57 -19.37
N SER A 31 10.79 16.60 -20.58
CA SER A 31 9.44 17.07 -20.79
C SER A 31 8.64 15.91 -21.40
N LEU A 32 8.12 15.06 -20.52
CA LEU A 32 7.19 13.99 -20.85
C LEU A 32 5.85 14.27 -20.17
N PRO A 33 4.72 13.95 -20.80
CA PRO A 33 3.43 13.99 -20.13
C PRO A 33 3.42 13.00 -18.96
N ALA A 34 2.64 13.31 -17.92
CA ALA A 34 2.38 12.35 -16.86
C ALA A 34 1.72 11.09 -17.46
N GLU A 35 2.24 9.92 -17.11
CA GLU A 35 1.63 8.66 -17.51
C GLU A 35 0.50 8.33 -16.53
N GLU A 36 -0.69 8.08 -17.08
CA GLU A 36 -1.88 7.79 -16.28
C GLU A 36 -2.40 6.38 -16.57
N LEU A 37 -2.72 5.65 -15.50
CA LEU A 37 -3.39 4.37 -15.54
C LEU A 37 -4.80 4.54 -14.96
N HIS A 38 -5.81 4.42 -15.82
CA HIS A 38 -7.20 4.32 -15.40
C HIS A 38 -7.53 2.85 -15.13
N THR A 39 -7.90 2.50 -13.91
CA THR A 39 -8.15 1.10 -13.51
C THR A 39 -9.22 0.99 -12.42
N SER A 40 -9.73 -0.22 -12.21
CA SER A 40 -10.65 -0.52 -11.10
C SER A 40 -9.88 -0.61 -9.78
N SER A 41 -10.52 -0.11 -8.72
CA SER A 41 -9.97 -0.16 -7.37
C SER A 41 -11.03 -0.39 -6.31
N THR A 42 -10.61 -1.00 -5.22
CA THR A 42 -11.28 -0.95 -3.93
C THR A 42 -10.40 -0.24 -2.93
N TRP A 43 -11.00 0.47 -2.00
CA TRP A 43 -10.26 1.10 -0.92
C TRP A 43 -10.96 0.90 0.42
N TYR A 44 -10.17 0.96 1.48
CA TYR A 44 -10.63 0.92 2.86
C TYR A 44 -10.22 2.22 3.54
N THR A 45 -11.20 3.07 3.84
CA THR A 45 -11.02 4.36 4.51
C THR A 45 -11.42 4.21 5.97
N PHE A 46 -10.62 4.76 6.89
CA PHE A 46 -10.88 4.69 8.32
C PHE A 46 -10.44 5.99 9.02
N ASP A 47 -10.94 6.23 10.22
CA ASP A 47 -10.50 7.37 11.03
C ASP A 47 -9.14 7.11 11.67
N THR A 48 -8.33 8.16 11.76
CA THR A 48 -7.04 8.11 12.47
C THR A 48 -7.28 7.67 13.91
N PRO A 49 -6.73 6.51 14.36
CA PRO A 49 -6.97 6.04 15.71
C PRO A 49 -6.35 7.00 16.73
N GLU A 50 -6.99 7.14 17.90
CA GLU A 50 -6.50 8.04 18.94
C GLU A 50 -5.08 7.68 19.40
N GLY A 51 -4.24 8.71 19.61
CA GLY A 51 -2.87 8.54 20.10
C GLY A 51 -1.82 8.21 19.04
N TRP A 52 -2.20 8.10 17.77
CA TRP A 52 -1.25 7.88 16.67
C TRP A 52 -0.68 9.19 16.13
N LYS A 53 0.65 9.24 15.95
CA LYS A 53 1.31 10.28 15.17
C LYS A 53 1.23 9.94 13.69
N GLU A 54 1.28 10.96 12.85
CA GLU A 54 1.22 10.81 11.39
C GLU A 54 2.39 9.98 10.83
N SER A 55 3.61 10.14 11.38
CA SER A 55 4.78 9.33 11.02
C SER A 55 4.54 7.86 11.32
N ASP A 56 4.13 7.55 12.55
CA ASP A 56 3.98 6.18 13.04
C ASP A 56 2.85 5.47 12.29
N LEU A 57 1.79 6.21 11.94
CA LEU A 57 0.71 5.71 11.10
C LEU A 57 1.17 5.47 9.67
N THR A 58 2.05 6.31 9.10
CA THR A 58 2.62 6.09 7.77
C THR A 58 3.37 4.77 7.70
N ASP A 59 4.23 4.51 8.68
CA ASP A 59 5.05 3.32 8.70
C ASP A 59 4.20 2.06 8.94
N ALA A 60 3.27 2.12 9.91
CA ALA A 60 2.37 1.02 10.19
C ALA A 60 1.42 0.72 9.02
N LEU A 61 0.92 1.75 8.32
CA LEU A 61 0.07 1.58 7.15
C LEU A 61 0.85 0.99 5.98
N THR A 62 2.12 1.35 5.83
CA THR A 62 3.03 0.76 4.83
C THR A 62 3.29 -0.71 5.12
N GLY A 63 3.57 -1.06 6.37
CA GLY A 63 3.73 -2.45 6.78
C GLY A 63 2.44 -3.27 6.63
N ALA A 64 1.29 -2.68 6.95
CA ALA A 64 -0.02 -3.30 6.75
C ALA A 64 -0.31 -3.54 5.27
N ALA A 65 -0.07 -2.55 4.40
CA ALA A 65 -0.25 -2.68 2.95
C ALA A 65 0.61 -3.81 2.37
N TYR A 66 1.87 -3.93 2.81
CA TYR A 66 2.74 -5.03 2.40
C TYR A 66 2.21 -6.40 2.83
N ALA A 67 1.76 -6.50 4.08
CA ALA A 67 1.17 -7.73 4.61
C ALA A 67 -0.09 -8.12 3.82
N ILE A 68 -1.00 -7.17 3.62
CA ILE A 68 -2.25 -7.34 2.86
C ILE A 68 -1.95 -7.82 1.44
N GLN A 69 -1.06 -7.15 0.70
CA GLN A 69 -0.71 -7.52 -0.68
C GLN A 69 -0.21 -8.96 -0.79
N SER A 70 0.51 -9.44 0.23
CA SER A 70 1.07 -10.79 0.23
C SER A 70 0.00 -11.90 0.30
N PHE A 71 -1.21 -11.57 0.78
CA PHE A 71 -2.31 -12.52 0.88
C PHE A 71 -3.30 -12.46 -0.28
N ILE A 72 -3.43 -11.32 -0.97
CA ILE A 72 -4.39 -11.13 -2.07
C ILE A 72 -4.37 -12.27 -3.11
N PRO A 73 -3.20 -12.73 -3.61
CA PRO A 73 -3.13 -13.84 -4.57
C PRO A 73 -3.87 -15.11 -4.12
N LEU A 74 -3.93 -15.38 -2.82
CA LEU A 74 -4.60 -16.56 -2.27
C LEU A 74 -6.14 -16.45 -2.35
N PHE A 75 -6.68 -15.24 -2.38
CA PHE A 75 -8.12 -14.99 -2.44
C PHE A 75 -8.65 -14.94 -3.87
N VAL A 76 -7.90 -14.37 -4.81
CA VAL A 76 -8.35 -14.11 -6.18
C VAL A 76 -7.59 -14.90 -7.25
N ARG A 77 -6.59 -15.72 -6.88
CA ARG A 77 -5.78 -16.56 -7.78
C ARG A 77 -5.12 -15.76 -8.92
N CYS A 78 -4.53 -14.63 -8.58
CA CYS A 78 -3.73 -13.82 -9.49
C CYS A 78 -2.24 -13.96 -9.18
N ASP A 79 -1.37 -13.43 -10.05
CA ASP A 79 0.02 -13.19 -9.67
C ASP A 79 0.11 -12.00 -8.70
N ARG A 80 1.18 -11.91 -7.92
CA ARG A 80 1.43 -10.76 -7.03
C ARG A 80 1.57 -9.46 -7.82
N THR A 81 2.04 -9.49 -9.08
CA THR A 81 2.20 -8.29 -9.90
C THR A 81 0.91 -7.81 -10.56
N ASP A 82 -0.16 -8.60 -10.54
CA ASP A 82 -1.45 -8.23 -11.17
C ASP A 82 -2.28 -7.28 -10.31
N ILE A 83 -1.87 -7.06 -9.05
CA ILE A 83 -2.61 -6.27 -8.06
C ILE A 83 -1.67 -5.52 -7.13
N HIS A 84 -1.98 -4.26 -6.90
CA HIS A 84 -1.16 -3.36 -6.09
C HIS A 84 -1.94 -2.87 -4.88
N VAL A 85 -1.26 -2.73 -3.75
CA VAL A 85 -1.79 -2.15 -2.52
C VAL A 85 -0.99 -0.91 -2.20
N VAL A 86 -1.65 0.25 -2.16
CA VAL A 86 -1.02 1.54 -1.91
C VAL A 86 -1.64 2.20 -0.68
N PRO A 87 -0.86 2.41 0.39
CA PRO A 87 -1.31 3.14 1.57
C PRO A 87 -1.28 4.66 1.32
N GLN A 88 -2.27 5.38 1.83
CA GLN A 88 -2.26 6.85 1.91
C GLN A 88 -2.72 7.27 3.30
N VAL A 89 -1.87 7.98 4.05
CA VAL A 89 -2.25 8.47 5.40
C VAL A 89 -3.28 9.60 5.36
N LYS A 90 -3.26 10.39 4.29
CA LYS A 90 -4.30 11.38 3.98
C LYS A 90 -4.64 11.27 2.51
N ALA A 91 -5.74 10.59 2.21
CA ALA A 91 -6.23 10.54 0.84
C ALA A 91 -6.72 11.93 0.40
N ILE A 92 -6.45 12.29 -0.85
CA ILE A 92 -6.71 13.63 -1.41
C ILE A 92 -8.19 14.02 -1.30
N HIS A 93 -9.09 13.06 -1.49
CA HIS A 93 -10.53 13.31 -1.55
C HIS A 93 -11.21 13.32 -0.17
N THR A 94 -10.73 12.52 0.78
CA THR A 94 -11.37 12.34 2.08
C THR A 94 -10.60 12.99 3.24
N GLY A 95 -9.31 13.27 3.05
CA GLY A 95 -8.41 13.72 4.12
C GLY A 95 -8.13 12.67 5.20
N LYS A 96 -8.62 11.44 5.02
CA LYS A 96 -8.52 10.34 5.98
C LYS A 96 -7.50 9.29 5.53
N PRO A 97 -6.98 8.47 6.45
CA PRO A 97 -6.21 7.28 6.12
C PRO A 97 -7.00 6.31 5.24
N THR A 98 -6.38 5.87 4.15
CA THR A 98 -7.00 5.01 3.15
C THR A 98 -5.99 4.01 2.59
N ILE A 99 -6.39 2.73 2.49
CA ILE A 99 -5.63 1.70 1.77
C ILE A 99 -6.32 1.47 0.43
N PHE A 100 -5.62 1.71 -0.68
CA PHE A 100 -6.11 1.43 -2.02
C PHE A 100 -5.59 0.09 -2.52
N ILE A 101 -6.46 -0.69 -3.16
CA ILE A 101 -6.13 -1.92 -3.86
C ILE A 101 -6.62 -1.77 -5.30
N TYR A 102 -5.75 -1.91 -6.28
CA TYR A 102 -6.12 -1.73 -7.68
C TYR A 102 -5.46 -2.76 -8.61
N ASP A 103 -6.08 -2.94 -9.76
CA ASP A 103 -5.60 -3.86 -10.79
C ASP A 103 -4.51 -3.19 -11.63
N SER A 104 -3.44 -3.92 -11.95
CA SER A 104 -2.31 -3.40 -12.75
C SER A 104 -2.65 -3.15 -14.22
N TYR A 105 -3.85 -3.55 -14.66
CA TYR A 105 -4.27 -3.52 -16.06
C TYR A 105 -5.20 -2.34 -16.35
N PRO A 106 -5.02 -1.62 -17.48
CA PRO A 106 -5.92 -0.55 -17.88
C PRO A 106 -7.37 -1.03 -17.99
N GLY A 107 -8.31 -0.23 -17.47
CA GLY A 107 -9.73 -0.56 -17.41
C GLY A 107 -10.13 -1.52 -16.28
N GLY A 108 -9.16 -2.14 -15.60
CA GLY A 108 -9.42 -3.16 -14.58
C GLY A 108 -9.84 -4.51 -15.17
N ILE A 109 -9.48 -5.59 -14.49
CA ILE A 109 -9.84 -6.97 -14.86
C ILE A 109 -10.72 -7.64 -13.79
N GLY A 110 -11.10 -6.90 -12.75
CA GLY A 110 -12.03 -7.34 -11.72
C GLY A 110 -11.37 -8.01 -10.51
N LEU A 111 -10.05 -7.85 -10.28
CA LEU A 111 -9.41 -8.42 -9.09
C LEU A 111 -9.76 -7.61 -7.85
N SER A 112 -9.66 -6.29 -7.94
CA SER A 112 -10.07 -5.35 -6.89
C SER A 112 -11.54 -5.51 -6.48
N GLU A 113 -12.40 -5.84 -7.44
CA GLU A 113 -13.84 -6.07 -7.19
C GLU A 113 -14.08 -7.32 -6.34
N LYS A 114 -13.36 -8.41 -6.63
CA LYS A 114 -13.44 -9.64 -5.85
C LYS A 114 -12.94 -9.41 -4.42
N ILE A 115 -11.88 -8.62 -4.26
CA ILE A 115 -11.33 -8.27 -2.94
C ILE A 115 -12.29 -7.40 -2.14
N PHE A 116 -13.06 -6.51 -2.78
CA PHE A 116 -14.04 -5.67 -2.08
C PHE A 116 -15.00 -6.49 -1.20
N SER A 117 -15.46 -7.64 -1.69
CA SER A 117 -16.35 -8.54 -0.94
C SER A 117 -15.66 -9.38 0.16
N ARG A 118 -14.34 -9.31 0.28
CA ARG A 118 -13.51 -10.17 1.15
C ARG A 118 -12.51 -9.37 1.99
N TRP A 119 -12.80 -8.10 2.24
CA TRP A 119 -11.92 -7.21 3.00
C TRP A 119 -11.65 -7.76 4.41
N GLU A 120 -12.70 -8.17 5.12
CA GLU A 120 -12.60 -8.72 6.47
C GLU A 120 -11.72 -9.97 6.50
N ASP A 121 -12.03 -10.97 5.65
CA ASP A 121 -11.23 -12.19 5.55
C ASP A 121 -9.74 -11.90 5.24
N LEU A 122 -9.48 -10.94 4.35
CA LEU A 122 -8.13 -10.55 3.96
C LEU A 122 -7.37 -9.90 5.12
N LEU A 123 -8.01 -8.99 5.84
CA LEU A 123 -7.43 -8.33 7.02
C LEU A 123 -7.15 -9.31 8.14
N GLU A 124 -8.08 -10.24 8.40
CA GLU A 124 -7.89 -11.30 9.39
C GLU A 124 -6.68 -12.18 9.06
N LYS A 125 -6.54 -12.61 7.79
CA LYS A 125 -5.39 -13.41 7.36
C LYS A 125 -4.07 -12.65 7.43
N ALA A 126 -4.06 -11.38 7.05
CA ALA A 126 -2.89 -10.53 7.21
C ALA A 126 -2.50 -10.38 8.69
N ALA A 127 -3.47 -10.13 9.58
CA ALA A 127 -3.23 -9.99 11.01
C ALA A 127 -2.74 -11.29 11.67
N GLU A 128 -3.35 -12.42 11.31
CA GLU A 128 -2.95 -13.77 11.75
C GLU A 128 -1.49 -14.06 11.38
N HIS A 129 -1.10 -13.74 10.14
CA HIS A 129 0.26 -13.92 9.66
C HIS A 129 1.28 -13.04 10.39
N VAL A 130 0.98 -11.75 10.56
CA VAL A 130 1.86 -10.83 11.29
C VAL A 130 2.04 -11.32 12.73
N LYS A 131 0.97 -11.76 13.40
CA LYS A 131 1.01 -12.32 14.75
C LYS A 131 1.88 -13.58 14.84
N ASN A 132 1.70 -14.52 13.93
CA ASN A 132 2.36 -15.82 13.94
C ASN A 132 3.83 -15.77 13.46
N CYS A 133 4.24 -14.70 12.79
CA CYS A 133 5.63 -14.51 12.39
C CYS A 133 6.56 -14.48 13.60
N ARG A 134 7.72 -15.14 13.52
CA ARG A 134 8.70 -15.22 14.63
C ARG A 134 9.61 -14.00 14.76
N CYS A 135 9.49 -13.00 13.88
CA CYS A 135 10.28 -11.79 13.96
C CYS A 135 9.89 -10.92 15.16
N GLU A 136 10.84 -10.13 15.67
CA GLU A 136 10.61 -9.22 16.79
C GLU A 136 10.03 -7.89 16.32
N ASN A 137 10.69 -7.24 15.37
CA ASN A 137 10.33 -5.89 14.92
C ASN A 137 9.67 -5.84 13.53
N GLY A 138 9.74 -6.92 12.75
CA GLY A 138 9.29 -6.94 11.36
C GLY A 138 10.29 -7.67 10.47
N CYS A 139 9.82 -8.20 9.34
CA CYS A 139 10.71 -8.82 8.35
C CYS A 139 10.06 -8.82 6.96
N PRO A 140 10.84 -9.04 5.89
CA PRO A 140 10.32 -9.15 4.52
C PRO A 140 9.24 -10.21 4.33
N VAL A 141 9.13 -11.20 5.24
CA VAL A 141 8.10 -12.24 5.15
C VAL A 141 6.75 -11.77 5.69
N CYS A 142 6.70 -10.82 6.63
CA CYS A 142 5.44 -10.38 7.25
C CYS A 142 4.99 -8.97 6.83
N ILE A 143 5.78 -7.95 7.16
CA ILE A 143 5.41 -6.53 7.00
C ILE A 143 6.35 -5.78 6.04
N GLY A 144 7.20 -6.52 5.32
CA GLY A 144 8.17 -5.96 4.38
C GLY A 144 9.51 -5.61 5.01
N ALA A 145 10.46 -5.22 4.17
CA ALA A 145 11.68 -4.58 4.63
C ALA A 145 11.33 -3.17 5.12
N GLN A 146 11.65 -2.90 6.38
CA GLN A 146 11.36 -1.64 7.05
C GLN A 146 12.70 -0.95 7.32
N GLU A 147 12.75 0.37 7.19
CA GLU A 147 13.84 1.15 7.80
C GLU A 147 13.70 1.13 9.33
N GLU A 148 14.77 1.47 10.05
CA GLU A 148 14.87 1.29 11.50
C GLU A 148 13.70 1.91 12.28
N GLY A 149 12.86 1.07 12.89
CA GLY A 149 11.78 1.46 13.78
C GLY A 149 11.58 0.46 14.92
N VAL A 150 11.69 0.93 16.16
CA VAL A 150 11.45 0.11 17.36
C VAL A 150 9.95 -0.14 17.50
N ARG A 151 9.51 -1.41 17.53
CA ARG A 151 8.10 -1.89 17.69
C ARG A 151 7.20 -1.90 16.45
N MET A 152 7.73 -1.75 15.24
CA MET A 152 6.93 -1.69 14.01
C MET A 152 5.91 -2.84 13.84
N LYS A 153 6.31 -4.09 14.10
CA LYS A 153 5.40 -5.25 14.05
C LYS A 153 4.17 -5.10 14.96
N LYS A 154 4.34 -4.56 16.16
CA LYS A 154 3.25 -4.38 17.12
C LYS A 154 2.27 -3.32 16.62
N ASP A 155 2.78 -2.24 16.04
CA ASP A 155 1.98 -1.14 15.54
C ASP A 155 1.19 -1.59 14.30
N VAL A 156 1.83 -2.29 13.35
CA VAL A 156 1.14 -2.91 12.20
C VAL A 156 0.04 -3.87 12.66
N PHE A 157 0.33 -4.74 13.63
CA PHE A 157 -0.67 -5.68 14.15
C PHE A 157 -1.84 -4.96 14.83
N THR A 158 -1.55 -3.93 15.62
CA THR A 158 -2.59 -3.12 16.30
C THR A 158 -3.46 -2.41 15.27
N LEU A 159 -2.85 -1.82 14.24
CA LEU A 159 -3.57 -1.17 13.15
C LEU A 159 -4.48 -2.17 12.43
N LEU A 160 -3.97 -3.34 12.03
CA LEU A 160 -4.79 -4.37 11.38
C LEU A 160 -5.97 -4.83 12.24
N GLN A 161 -5.79 -4.97 13.56
CA GLN A 161 -6.88 -5.30 14.49
C GLN A 161 -7.93 -4.18 14.58
N THR A 162 -7.50 -2.92 14.61
CA THR A 162 -8.41 -1.76 14.56
C THR A 162 -9.21 -1.74 13.27
N LEU A 163 -8.62 -2.12 12.13
CA LEU A 163 -9.33 -2.19 10.85
C LEU A 163 -10.39 -3.30 10.82
N ILE A 164 -10.14 -4.44 11.48
CA ILE A 164 -11.11 -5.54 11.59
C ILE A 164 -12.31 -5.15 12.48
N GLY A 165 -12.07 -4.37 13.54
CA GLY A 165 -13.11 -3.96 14.50
C GLY A 165 -13.75 -2.58 14.24
N GLY A 166 -13.25 -1.84 13.26
CA GLY A 166 -13.68 -0.48 12.93
C GLY A 166 -14.85 -0.49 11.96
N THR A 167 -15.99 0.04 12.42
CA THR A 167 -17.27 0.13 11.72
C THR A 167 -17.10 0.51 10.25
N THR A 168 -17.67 -0.34 9.41
CA THR A 168 -17.74 -0.29 7.96
C THR A 168 -18.54 0.93 7.49
N ASP A 169 -17.96 2.12 7.46
CA ASP A 169 -18.56 3.25 6.72
C ASP A 169 -18.28 3.08 5.22
N VAL A 170 -19.03 2.15 4.62
CA VAL A 170 -19.26 2.07 3.18
C VAL A 170 -20.59 2.75 2.91
N LEU A 171 -20.59 4.08 2.91
CA LEU A 171 -21.59 4.93 2.23
C LEU A 171 -20.89 6.16 1.64
#